data_AF-A0A7Y7CRE8-F1
#
_entry.id   AF-A0A7Y7CRE8-F1
#
_cell.length_a   1.000
_cell.length_b   1.000
_cell.length_c   1.000
_cell.angle_alpha   90.00
_cell.angle_beta   90.00
_cell.angle_gamma   90.00
#
_symmetry.space_group_name_H-M   'P 1'
#
loop_
_entity.id
_entity.type
_entity.pdbx_description
1 polymer ?
#
loop_
_entity_poly.entity_id
_entity_poly.type
_entity_poly.pdbx_seq_one_letter_code
_entity_poly.pdbx_strand_id
1 'polypeptide(L)'
;KILATPLTRIFIEEKDDTELPFIAKNVITGMFLSNDEVTKDLFKKAFKQISESNNVEAIQNVVDDMVVKGKQYKGFNFDKVVINLMRDMISDQKKSEISNKEKNIAIIKTAMAKLL
;
A
#
# COMPACT_ATOMS: atom_id res chain seq x y z
N LYS A 1 14.56 7.36 11.46
CA LYS A 1 14.00 8.73 11.46
C LYS A 1 13.20 8.88 10.16
N ILE A 2 11.86 8.93 10.21
CA ILE A 2 11.04 9.11 9.00
C ILE A 2 11.21 10.58 8.60
N LEU A 3 12.25 10.89 7.83
CA LEU A 3 12.55 12.26 7.35
C LEU A 3 11.48 12.77 6.36
N ALA A 4 10.49 11.95 6.02
CA ALA A 4 9.52 12.21 4.97
C ALA A 4 8.12 12.60 5.44
N THR A 5 7.78 12.57 6.74
CA THR A 5 6.36 12.72 7.16
C THR A 5 5.71 14.03 6.70
N PRO A 6 6.36 15.22 6.80
CA PRO A 6 5.77 16.45 6.27
C PRO A 6 5.60 16.44 4.74
N LEU A 7 6.57 15.89 4.02
CA LEU A 7 6.55 15.83 2.56
C LEU A 7 5.50 14.84 2.04
N THR A 8 5.44 13.65 2.67
CA THR A 8 4.39 12.65 2.47
C THR A 8 3.01 13.25 2.75
N ARG A 9 2.87 14.10 3.79
CA ARG A 9 1.61 14.81 4.05
C ARG A 9 1.20 15.71 2.89
N ILE A 10 2.12 16.54 2.40
CA ILE A 10 1.85 17.43 1.26
C ILE A 10 1.41 16.61 0.05
N PHE A 11 2.15 15.57 -0.32
CA PHE A 11 1.82 14.77 -1.51
C PHE A 11 0.50 14.02 -1.40
N ILE A 12 0.16 13.51 -0.21
CA ILE A 12 -1.14 12.87 0.04
C ILE A 12 -2.28 13.91 -0.04
N GLU A 13 -2.07 15.11 0.50
CA GLU A 13 -3.09 16.17 0.50
C GLU A 13 -3.31 16.74 -0.92
N GLU A 14 -2.24 16.90 -1.70
CA GLU A 14 -2.25 17.35 -3.10
C GLU A 14 -2.70 16.26 -4.08
N LYS A 15 -2.80 15.00 -3.65
CA LYS A 15 -3.08 13.83 -4.50
C LYS A 15 -2.11 13.73 -5.69
N ASP A 16 -0.83 13.96 -5.43
CA ASP A 16 0.20 13.87 -6.45
C ASP A 16 0.57 12.40 -6.74
N ASP A 17 0.02 11.87 -7.83
CA ASP A 17 0.24 10.49 -8.27
C ASP A 17 1.70 10.18 -8.61
N THR A 18 2.54 11.19 -8.88
CA THR A 18 3.95 11.02 -9.27
C THR A 18 4.83 10.59 -8.10
N GLU A 19 4.42 10.93 -6.88
CA GLU A 19 5.17 10.64 -5.65
C GLU A 19 4.67 9.37 -4.94
N LEU A 20 3.56 8.78 -5.40
CA LEU A 20 3.02 7.53 -4.87
C LEU A 20 4.04 6.38 -4.85
N PRO A 21 4.92 6.18 -5.85
CA PRO A 21 5.93 5.12 -5.79
C PRO A 21 6.90 5.27 -4.62
N PHE A 22 7.28 6.51 -4.28
CA PHE A 22 8.15 6.80 -3.14
C PHE A 22 7.43 6.53 -1.81
N ILE A 23 6.17 6.99 -1.69
CA ILE A 23 5.34 6.81 -0.49
C ILE A 23 5.05 5.31 -0.24
N ALA A 24 4.76 4.56 -1.31
CA ALA A 24 4.41 3.14 -1.26
C ALA A 24 5.46 2.27 -0.56
N LYS A 25 6.76 2.63 -0.68
CA LYS A 25 7.88 1.92 -0.04
C LYS A 25 7.82 1.91 1.49
N ASN A 26 7.08 2.83 2.09
CA ASN A 26 7.02 2.99 3.55
C ASN A 26 5.60 2.87 4.12
N VAL A 27 4.59 2.64 3.27
CA VAL A 27 3.18 2.78 3.67
C VAL A 27 2.77 1.77 4.75
N ILE A 28 3.19 0.51 4.62
CA ILE A 28 2.85 -0.54 5.60
C ILE A 28 3.54 -0.28 6.93
N THR A 29 4.82 0.12 6.90
CA THR A 29 5.56 0.54 8.09
C THR A 29 4.84 1.70 8.80
N GLY A 30 4.42 2.72 8.04
CA GLY A 30 3.73 3.87 8.58
C GLY A 30 2.37 3.53 9.22
N MET A 31 1.58 2.65 8.56
CA MET A 31 0.26 2.24 9.05
C MET A 31 0.33 1.38 10.32
N PHE A 32 1.27 0.43 10.39
CA PHE A 32 1.25 -0.62 11.42
C PHE A 32 2.38 -0.53 12.44
N LEU A 33 3.53 0.04 12.08
CA LEU A 33 4.75 0.05 12.91
C LEU A 33 5.07 1.44 13.49
N SER A 34 4.31 2.48 13.13
CA SER A 34 4.39 3.78 13.80
C SER A 34 3.84 3.69 15.23
N ASN A 35 4.43 4.46 16.16
CA ASN A 35 3.87 4.65 17.51
C ASN A 35 2.93 5.88 17.60
N ASP A 36 2.90 6.71 16.56
CA ASP A 36 2.09 7.93 16.48
C ASP A 36 0.83 7.70 15.63
N GLU A 37 -0.34 7.98 16.21
CA GLU A 37 -1.65 7.75 15.58
C GLU A 37 -1.88 8.65 14.36
N VAL A 38 -1.43 9.91 14.42
CA VAL A 38 -1.51 10.86 13.31
C VAL A 38 -0.74 10.32 12.09
N THR A 39 0.44 9.76 12.32
CA THR A 39 1.24 9.12 11.29
C THR A 39 0.53 7.88 10.74
N LYS A 40 -0.07 7.04 11.58
CA LYS A 40 -0.84 5.86 11.10
C LYS A 40 -1.97 6.28 10.18
N ASP A 41 -2.74 7.30 10.58
CA ASP A 41 -3.88 7.78 9.78
C ASP A 41 -3.45 8.43 8.47
N LEU A 42 -2.32 9.15 8.49
CA LEU A 42 -1.72 9.67 7.26
C LEU A 42 -1.39 8.54 6.28
N PHE A 43 -0.72 7.49 6.75
CA PHE A 43 -0.34 6.38 5.88
C PHE A 43 -1.52 5.48 5.50
N LYS A 44 -2.61 5.42 6.29
CA LYS A 44 -3.88 4.81 5.84
C LYS A 44 -4.46 5.56 4.63
N LYS A 45 -4.42 6.90 4.64
CA LYS A 45 -4.86 7.72 3.49
C LYS A 45 -3.97 7.47 2.27
N ALA A 46 -2.65 7.45 2.44
CA ALA A 46 -1.72 7.10 1.37
C ALA A 46 -2.01 5.72 0.78
N PHE A 47 -2.22 4.72 1.63
CA PHE A 47 -2.54 3.37 1.19
C PHE A 47 -3.80 3.34 0.33
N LYS A 48 -4.86 4.06 0.74
CA LYS A 48 -6.09 4.17 -0.04
C LYS A 48 -5.86 4.82 -1.40
N GLN A 49 -5.08 5.90 -1.47
CA GLN A 49 -4.72 6.54 -2.74
C GLN A 49 -3.95 5.59 -3.65
N ILE A 50 -2.95 4.87 -3.13
CA ILE A 50 -2.20 3.87 -3.90
C ILE A 50 -3.14 2.78 -4.41
N SER A 51 -4.00 2.25 -3.55
CA SER A 51 -4.98 1.20 -3.83
C SER A 51 -5.92 1.56 -4.99
N GLU A 52 -6.29 2.83 -5.13
CA GLU A 52 -7.17 3.35 -6.17
C GLU A 52 -6.43 3.87 -7.42
N SER A 53 -5.11 4.03 -7.33
CA SER A 53 -4.30 4.69 -8.37
C SER A 53 -4.12 3.83 -9.63
N ASN A 54 -3.82 4.51 -10.74
CA ASN A 54 -3.35 3.89 -11.98
C ASN A 54 -1.84 3.59 -11.98
N ASN A 55 -1.15 3.88 -10.87
CA ASN A 55 0.30 3.84 -10.77
C ASN A 55 0.79 2.40 -10.45
N VAL A 56 1.21 1.70 -11.50
CA VAL A 56 1.68 0.31 -11.43
C VAL A 56 2.87 0.15 -10.49
N GLU A 57 3.80 1.10 -10.47
CA GLU A 57 4.99 1.03 -9.63
C GLU A 57 4.63 1.18 -8.14
N ALA A 58 3.71 2.10 -7.82
CA ALA A 58 3.22 2.25 -6.46
C ALA A 58 2.50 0.98 -5.97
N ILE A 59 1.66 0.37 -6.81
CA ILE A 59 1.01 -0.92 -6.52
C ILE A 59 2.06 -2.01 -6.27
N GLN A 60 3.07 -2.13 -7.13
CA GLN A 60 4.14 -3.13 -6.99
C GLN A 60 4.91 -2.94 -5.67
N ASN A 61 5.32 -1.69 -5.37
CA ASN A 61 6.07 -1.36 -4.17
C ASN A 61 5.30 -1.71 -2.89
N VAL A 62 4.00 -1.38 -2.82
CA VAL A 62 3.22 -1.68 -1.61
C VAL A 62 3.00 -3.18 -1.42
N VAL A 63 2.68 -3.93 -2.48
CA VAL A 63 2.41 -5.36 -2.34
C VAL A 63 3.69 -6.17 -2.09
N ASP A 64 4.84 -5.73 -2.59
CA ASP A 64 6.12 -6.34 -2.24
C ASP A 64 6.48 -6.13 -0.78
N ASP A 65 6.28 -4.92 -0.24
CA ASP A 65 6.50 -4.65 1.19
C ASP A 65 5.54 -5.47 2.07
N MET A 66 4.28 -5.61 1.65
CA MET A 66 3.31 -6.50 2.30
C MET A 66 3.78 -7.96 2.30
N VAL A 67 4.33 -8.47 1.20
CA VAL A 67 4.85 -9.85 1.15
C VAL A 67 6.02 -10.03 2.12
N VAL A 68 6.95 -9.09 2.13
CA VAL A 68 8.12 -9.12 3.03
C VAL A 68 7.66 -9.11 4.49
N LYS A 69 6.82 -8.13 4.88
CA LYS A 69 6.35 -7.99 6.26
C LYS A 69 5.39 -9.10 6.67
N GLY A 70 4.52 -9.55 5.77
CA GLY A 70 3.61 -10.67 6.02
C GLY A 70 4.37 -11.94 6.39
N LYS A 71 5.49 -12.22 5.69
CA LYS A 71 6.39 -13.33 6.05
C LYS A 71 7.15 -13.07 7.35
N GLN A 72 7.72 -11.88 7.50
CA GLN A 72 8.52 -11.50 8.68
C GLN A 72 7.72 -11.60 9.98
N TYR A 73 6.46 -11.15 9.97
CA TYR A 73 5.59 -11.09 11.15
C TYR A 73 4.50 -12.17 11.13
N LYS A 74 4.73 -13.30 10.44
CA LYS A 74 3.77 -14.41 10.33
C LYS A 74 3.36 -14.99 11.69
N GLY A 75 4.28 -15.01 12.68
CA GLY A 75 3.97 -15.44 14.05
C GLY A 75 2.89 -14.60 14.75
N PHE A 76 2.64 -13.38 14.26
CA PHE A 76 1.58 -12.49 14.73
C PHE A 76 0.35 -12.48 13.81
N ASN A 77 0.23 -13.44 12.88
CA ASN A 77 -0.80 -13.52 11.84
C ASN A 77 -0.83 -12.30 10.89
N PHE A 78 0.30 -11.61 10.71
CA PHE A 78 0.34 -10.41 9.87
C PHE A 78 0.16 -10.72 8.39
N ASP A 79 0.51 -11.94 7.95
CA ASP A 79 0.18 -12.48 6.63
C ASP A 79 -1.33 -12.40 6.33
N LYS A 80 -2.19 -12.77 7.28
CA LYS A 80 -3.66 -12.68 7.13
C LYS A 80 -4.13 -11.23 7.00
N VAL A 81 -3.52 -10.32 7.75
CA VAL A 81 -3.83 -8.87 7.70
C VAL A 81 -3.54 -8.32 6.30
N VAL A 82 -2.32 -8.56 5.79
CA VAL A 82 -1.94 -8.02 4.47
C VAL A 82 -2.66 -8.73 3.32
N ILE A 83 -3.03 -10.00 3.45
CA ILE A 83 -3.91 -10.68 2.47
C ILE A 83 -5.27 -9.99 2.39
N ASN A 84 -5.86 -9.57 3.52
CA ASN A 84 -7.11 -8.82 3.49
C ASN A 84 -6.95 -7.45 2.84
N LEU A 85 -5.85 -6.73 3.14
CA LEU A 85 -5.55 -5.46 2.44
C LEU A 85 -5.41 -5.66 0.92
N MET A 86 -4.77 -6.73 0.47
CA MET A 86 -4.68 -7.04 -0.97
C MET A 86 -6.03 -7.35 -1.60
N ARG A 87 -6.97 -7.98 -0.86
CA ARG A 87 -8.35 -8.19 -1.34
C ARG A 87 -9.08 -6.86 -1.49
N ASP A 88 -8.90 -5.94 -0.54
CA ASP A 88 -9.46 -4.60 -0.60
C ASP A 88 -8.89 -3.82 -1.80
N MET A 89 -7.59 -3.93 -2.07
CA MET A 89 -6.97 -3.34 -3.27
C MET A 89 -7.56 -3.89 -4.57
N ILE A 90 -7.81 -5.20 -4.65
CA ILE A 90 -8.47 -5.78 -5.82
C ILE A 90 -9.89 -5.22 -5.98
N SER A 91 -10.62 -5.04 -4.88
CA SER A 91 -11.96 -4.42 -4.89
C SER A 91 -11.89 -2.97 -5.38
N ASP A 92 -10.92 -2.19 -4.91
CA ASP A 92 -10.73 -0.79 -5.31
C ASP A 92 -10.41 -0.67 -6.80
N GLN A 93 -9.47 -1.48 -7.30
CA GLN A 93 -9.11 -1.52 -8.73
C GLN A 93 -10.30 -1.91 -9.61
N LYS A 94 -11.14 -2.86 -9.16
CA LYS A 94 -12.36 -3.26 -9.89
C LYS A 94 -13.42 -2.16 -9.97
N LYS A 95 -13.49 -1.28 -8.98
CA LYS A 95 -14.44 -0.15 -8.95
C LYS A 95 -13.95 1.06 -9.75
N SER A 96 -12.67 1.07 -10.13
CA SER A 96 -12.04 2.17 -10.86
C SER A 96 -12.09 1.97 -12.38
N GLU A 97 -12.22 3.07 -13.12
CA GLU A 97 -12.20 3.09 -14.60
C GLU A 97 -10.80 3.42 -15.15
N ILE A 98 -9.75 2.97 -14.47
CA ILE A 98 -8.35 3.24 -14.83
C ILE A 98 -7.80 2.23 -15.84
N SER A 99 -6.88 2.68 -16.70
CA SER A 99 -6.37 1.87 -17.81
C SER A 99 -5.55 0.66 -17.38
N ASN A 100 -4.78 0.75 -16.28
CA ASN A 100 -3.92 -0.34 -15.80
C ASN A 100 -4.62 -1.31 -14.84
N LYS A 101 -5.95 -1.22 -14.65
CA LYS A 101 -6.67 -1.99 -13.63
C LYS A 101 -6.37 -3.50 -13.66
N GLU A 102 -6.37 -4.10 -14.84
CA GLU A 102 -6.13 -5.54 -15.00
C GLU A 102 -4.68 -5.93 -14.64
N LYS A 103 -3.73 -5.08 -15.03
CA LYS A 103 -2.31 -5.26 -14.69
C LYS A 103 -2.08 -5.14 -13.19
N ASN A 104 -2.68 -4.14 -12.55
CA ASN A 104 -2.60 -3.93 -11.11
C ASN A 104 -3.23 -5.12 -10.35
N ILE A 105 -4.41 -5.59 -10.77
CA ILE A 105 -5.06 -6.76 -10.17
C ILE A 105 -4.18 -8.02 -10.30
N ALA A 106 -3.53 -8.22 -11.46
CA ALA A 106 -2.62 -9.35 -11.65
C ALA A 106 -1.40 -9.29 -10.72
N ILE A 107 -0.81 -8.10 -10.55
CA ILE A 107 0.30 -7.85 -9.61
C ILE A 107 -0.14 -8.19 -8.18
N ILE A 108 -1.30 -7.65 -7.74
CA ILE A 108 -1.80 -7.87 -6.39
C ILE A 108 -2.09 -9.36 -6.13
N LYS A 109 -2.74 -10.06 -7.08
CA LYS A 109 -2.99 -11.51 -6.96
C LYS A 109 -1.70 -12.32 -6.89
N THR A 110 -0.70 -11.96 -7.69
CA THR A 110 0.61 -12.63 -7.69
C THR A 110 1.31 -12.45 -6.35
N ALA A 111 1.28 -11.25 -5.78
CA ALA A 111 1.84 -11.00 -4.45
C ALA A 111 1.08 -11.77 -3.36
N MET A 112 -0.25 -11.77 -3.40
CA MET A 112 -1.10 -12.50 -2.44
C MET A 112 -0.80 -14.00 -2.46
N ALA A 113 -0.58 -14.59 -3.64
CA ALA A 113 -0.22 -16.00 -3.78
C ALA A 113 1.13 -16.36 -3.11
N LYS A 114 2.04 -15.40 -2.92
CA LYS A 114 3.32 -15.62 -2.21
C LYS A 114 3.15 -15.77 -0.68
N LEU A 115 1.95 -15.53 -0.15
CA LEU A 115 1.63 -15.56 1.28
C LEU A 115 0.67 -16.69 1.68
N LEU A 116 0.00 -17.33 0.70
CA LEU A 116 -0.83 -18.53 0.90
C LEU A 116 0.06 -19.76 1.02
#